data_AF-A0A1S1QN00-F1
#
_entry.id   AF-A0A1S1QN00-F1
#
_cell.length_a   1.000
_cell.length_b   1.000
_cell.length_c   1.000
_cell.angle_alpha   90.00
_cell.angle_beta   90.00
_cell.angle_gamma   90.00
#
_symmetry.space_group_name_H-M   'P 1'
#
loop_
_entity.id
_entity.type
_entity.pdbx_description
1 polymer ?
#
loop_
_entity_poly.entity_id
_entity_poly.type
_entity_poly.pdbx_seq_one_letter_code
_entity_poly.pdbx_strand_id
1 'polypeptide(L)'
;MTQSRVASRHGLVSDPASRASIYLEEWQSAGLEAGKFFPATQSGLKDPYAPDDVYNDTPPADGKIASAGQDYAAELDRPGSDWQKHSVQSGQQLTVTWGFHAPHKTRRWNYFITRDGWDPKAPLSRAQFESQPIQQVQNSGQPYWSAGDLIPADPTRHTIMLPQRQGYHVLLGVWEVADTSKAFYQVIDLNFTE
;
A
#
# COMPACT_ATOMS: atom_id res chain seq x y z
N MET A 1 -19.46 -24.02 -19.72
CA MET A 1 -18.56 -22.85 -19.55
C MET A 1 -18.06 -22.89 -18.12
N THR A 2 -16.85 -23.40 -17.92
CA THR A 2 -16.20 -23.43 -16.60
C THR A 2 -15.79 -22.01 -16.26
N GLN A 3 -16.47 -21.38 -15.30
CA GLN A 3 -15.92 -20.22 -14.61
C GLN A 3 -14.59 -20.66 -14.01
N SER A 4 -13.48 -20.19 -14.59
CA SER A 4 -12.21 -20.20 -13.89
C SER A 4 -12.44 -19.44 -12.59
N ARG A 5 -12.42 -20.14 -11.46
CA ARG A 5 -12.27 -19.51 -10.15
C ARG A 5 -10.99 -18.68 -10.25
N VAL A 6 -11.14 -17.37 -10.44
CA VAL A 6 -10.05 -16.42 -10.20
C VAL A 6 -9.64 -16.69 -8.77
N ALA A 7 -8.45 -17.25 -8.58
CA ALA A 7 -7.93 -17.52 -7.26
C ALA A 7 -7.97 -16.19 -6.50
N SER A 8 -8.70 -16.15 -5.38
CA SER A 8 -8.82 -14.96 -4.56
C SER A 8 -7.42 -14.58 -4.12
N ARG A 9 -6.95 -13.51 -4.72
CA ARG A 9 -5.58 -13.07 -4.66
C ARG A 9 -5.67 -11.78 -3.87
N HIS A 10 -4.86 -11.70 -2.81
CA HIS A 10 -4.33 -10.44 -2.31
C HIS A 10 -5.24 -9.68 -1.32
N GLY A 11 -4.70 -8.61 -0.72
CA GLY A 11 -5.34 -7.87 0.37
C GLY A 11 -5.62 -6.42 0.00
N LEU A 12 -6.69 -5.88 0.59
CA LEU A 12 -7.15 -4.52 0.35
C LEU A 12 -7.25 -3.72 1.65
N VAL A 13 -7.34 -2.40 1.52
CA VAL A 13 -7.76 -1.54 2.62
C VAL A 13 -9.25 -1.25 2.45
N SER A 14 -10.04 -1.66 3.45
CA SER A 14 -11.50 -1.48 3.46
C SER A 14 -11.94 -0.24 4.24
N ASP A 15 -11.15 0.19 5.24
CA ASP A 15 -11.47 1.36 6.06
C ASP A 15 -10.20 2.13 6.49
N PRO A 16 -10.11 3.45 6.23
CA PRO A 16 -10.93 4.19 5.29
C PRO A 16 -10.83 3.56 3.89
N ALA A 17 -11.93 3.51 3.15
CA ALA A 17 -11.95 2.88 1.83
C ALA A 17 -10.83 3.44 0.94
N SER A 18 -9.97 2.56 0.41
CA SER A 18 -8.92 2.96 -0.53
C SER A 18 -9.54 3.43 -1.86
N ARG A 19 -8.77 4.15 -2.67
CA ARG A 19 -9.14 4.51 -4.03
C ARG A 19 -9.55 3.26 -4.83
N ALA A 20 -8.79 2.18 -4.71
CA ALA A 20 -9.11 0.93 -5.38
C ALA A 20 -10.42 0.34 -4.87
N SER A 21 -10.68 0.35 -3.55
CA SER A 21 -11.92 -0.14 -2.96
C SER A 21 -13.15 0.71 -3.30
N ILE A 22 -12.97 1.97 -3.72
CA ILE A 22 -14.06 2.84 -4.17
C ILE A 22 -14.37 2.64 -5.66
N TYR A 23 -13.34 2.44 -6.50
CA TYR A 23 -13.48 2.53 -7.96
C TYR A 23 -13.30 1.22 -8.73
N LEU A 24 -12.88 0.13 -8.07
CA LEU A 24 -12.71 -1.19 -8.68
C LEU A 24 -13.58 -2.24 -8.00
N GLU A 25 -13.75 -3.39 -8.67
CA GLU A 25 -14.30 -4.58 -8.03
C GLU A 25 -13.39 -5.06 -6.90
N GLU A 26 -13.96 -5.66 -5.86
CA GLU A 26 -13.21 -6.05 -4.64
C GLU A 26 -11.98 -6.92 -4.94
N TRP A 27 -12.13 -7.90 -5.84
CA TRP A 27 -11.02 -8.79 -6.24
C TRP A 27 -9.93 -8.08 -7.05
N GLN A 28 -10.27 -7.00 -7.77
CA GLN A 28 -9.30 -6.15 -8.45
C GLN A 28 -8.59 -5.23 -7.46
N SER A 29 -9.32 -4.67 -6.49
CA SER A 29 -8.77 -3.85 -5.40
C SER A 29 -7.77 -4.64 -4.56
N ALA A 30 -8.14 -5.86 -4.16
CA ALA A 30 -7.22 -6.78 -3.52
C ALA A 30 -5.98 -7.01 -4.38
N GLY A 31 -6.17 -7.14 -5.70
CA GLY A 31 -5.23 -7.58 -6.71
C GLY A 31 -3.97 -6.73 -6.98
N LEU A 32 -3.80 -5.57 -6.35
CA LEU A 32 -2.78 -4.55 -6.67
C LEU A 32 -1.36 -4.93 -6.19
N GLU A 33 -0.79 -5.96 -6.83
CA GLU A 33 0.51 -6.56 -6.52
C GLU A 33 1.64 -6.00 -7.40
N ALA A 34 2.78 -5.67 -6.79
CA ALA A 34 4.02 -5.34 -7.51
C ALA A 34 5.27 -5.68 -6.67
N GLY A 35 6.47 -5.35 -7.14
CA GLY A 35 7.70 -5.55 -6.36
C GLY A 35 7.69 -4.79 -5.03
N LYS A 36 8.22 -5.39 -3.95
CA LYS A 36 8.34 -4.76 -2.62
C LYS A 36 9.52 -3.77 -2.51
N PHE A 37 9.60 -3.06 -1.38
CA PHE A 37 10.62 -2.06 -1.07
C PHE A 37 10.46 -0.72 -1.79
N PHE A 38 9.22 -0.28 -2.05
CA PHE A 38 8.99 1.14 -2.34
C PHE A 38 9.61 2.02 -1.23
N PRO A 39 10.37 3.08 -1.55
CA PRO A 39 10.47 3.80 -2.84
C PRO A 39 11.64 3.37 -3.75
N ALA A 40 12.27 2.21 -3.54
CA ALA A 40 13.32 1.73 -4.43
C ALA A 40 12.86 1.61 -5.89
N THR A 41 13.81 1.61 -6.81
CA THR A 41 13.59 1.47 -8.25
C THR A 41 14.26 0.23 -8.84
N GLN A 42 14.97 -0.53 -8.01
CA GLN A 42 15.77 -1.69 -8.41
C GLN A 42 15.12 -2.97 -7.88
N SER A 43 15.27 -4.06 -8.61
CA SER A 43 15.04 -5.42 -8.12
C SER A 43 16.32 -6.00 -7.51
N GLY A 44 16.22 -7.17 -6.89
CA GLY A 44 17.38 -7.89 -6.35
C GLY A 44 17.95 -7.29 -5.06
N LEU A 45 17.19 -6.42 -4.39
CA LEU A 45 17.55 -5.91 -3.08
C LEU A 45 17.18 -6.93 -2.00
N LYS A 46 18.00 -7.00 -0.95
CA LYS A 46 17.68 -7.75 0.27
C LYS A 46 16.88 -6.89 1.24
N ASP A 47 16.06 -7.57 2.03
CA ASP A 47 15.50 -6.95 3.21
C ASP A 47 16.61 -6.61 4.22
N PRO A 48 16.71 -5.34 4.70
CA PRO A 48 17.78 -4.94 5.62
C PRO A 48 17.58 -5.48 7.04
N TYR A 49 16.35 -5.84 7.42
CA TYR A 49 16.03 -6.36 8.75
C TYR A 49 16.02 -7.90 8.79
N ALA A 50 15.53 -8.53 7.72
CA ALA A 50 15.37 -9.96 7.60
C ALA A 50 16.12 -10.52 6.38
N PRO A 51 17.45 -10.73 6.46
CA PRO A 51 18.29 -11.02 5.29
C PRO A 51 17.97 -12.35 4.58
N ASP A 52 17.17 -13.21 5.21
CA ASP A 52 16.65 -14.48 4.67
C ASP A 52 15.31 -14.33 3.94
N ASP A 53 14.66 -13.16 3.98
CA ASP A 53 13.46 -12.89 3.18
C ASP A 53 13.81 -12.86 1.68
N VAL A 54 12.81 -13.18 0.84
CA VAL A 54 12.99 -13.21 -0.62
C VAL A 54 13.33 -11.82 -1.14
N TYR A 55 14.25 -11.73 -2.11
CA TYR A 55 14.64 -10.47 -2.74
C TYR A 55 13.46 -9.83 -3.48
N ASN A 56 13.44 -8.50 -3.62
CA ASN A 56 12.35 -7.84 -4.33
C ASN A 56 12.42 -7.97 -5.86
N ASP A 57 11.24 -7.93 -6.49
CA ASP A 57 11.12 -7.52 -7.88
C ASP A 57 11.12 -5.99 -7.96
N THR A 58 11.19 -5.44 -9.17
CA THR A 58 11.12 -3.99 -9.39
C THR A 58 9.78 -3.45 -8.85
N PRO A 59 9.79 -2.45 -7.95
CA PRO A 59 8.57 -1.79 -7.49
C PRO A 59 7.83 -1.05 -8.62
N PRO A 60 6.57 -0.65 -8.44
CA PRO A 60 5.84 0.14 -9.44
C PRO A 60 6.63 1.37 -9.90
N ALA A 61 6.60 1.64 -11.20
CA ALA A 61 7.18 2.85 -11.77
C ALA A 61 6.41 4.09 -11.29
N ASP A 62 7.07 5.26 -11.34
CA ASP A 62 6.37 6.52 -11.15
C ASP A 62 5.25 6.68 -12.19
N GLY A 63 4.10 7.22 -11.76
CA GLY A 63 2.87 7.27 -12.56
C GLY A 63 2.12 5.94 -12.65
N LYS A 64 2.59 4.89 -11.96
CA LYS A 64 1.97 3.55 -11.87
C LYS A 64 1.83 3.05 -10.43
N ILE A 65 1.96 3.95 -9.45
CA ILE A 65 1.97 3.60 -8.03
C ILE A 65 0.58 3.15 -7.55
N ALA A 66 -0.49 3.85 -7.97
CA ALA A 66 -1.84 3.56 -7.49
C ALA A 66 -2.41 2.28 -8.11
N SER A 67 -2.06 1.97 -9.36
CA SER A 67 -2.43 0.72 -10.03
C SER A 67 -1.51 -0.46 -9.69
N ALA A 68 -0.42 -0.25 -8.95
CA ALA A 68 0.68 -1.21 -8.85
C ALA A 68 1.21 -1.70 -10.22
N GLY A 69 1.06 -0.90 -11.28
CA GLY A 69 1.42 -1.28 -12.65
C GLY A 69 0.47 -2.27 -13.32
N GLN A 70 -0.71 -2.52 -12.75
CA GLN A 70 -1.70 -3.44 -13.30
C GLN A 70 -2.57 -2.75 -14.36
N ASP A 71 -2.62 -3.31 -15.58
CA ASP A 71 -3.35 -2.69 -16.71
C ASP A 71 -4.85 -2.52 -16.41
N TYR A 72 -5.48 -3.47 -15.73
CA TYR A 72 -6.90 -3.40 -15.37
C TYR A 72 -7.21 -2.28 -14.36
N ALA A 73 -6.19 -1.75 -13.67
CA ALA A 73 -6.29 -0.71 -12.66
C ALA A 73 -5.69 0.62 -13.13
N ALA A 74 -5.36 0.76 -14.42
CA ALA A 74 -4.68 1.94 -14.95
C ALA A 74 -5.42 3.27 -14.70
N GLU A 75 -6.75 3.24 -14.56
CA GLU A 75 -7.56 4.42 -14.22
C GLU A 75 -7.18 5.00 -12.84
N LEU A 76 -6.70 4.17 -11.91
CA LEU A 76 -6.28 4.63 -10.58
C LEU A 76 -5.08 5.59 -10.61
N ASP A 77 -4.29 5.56 -11.68
CA ASP A 77 -3.12 6.41 -11.86
C ASP A 77 -3.45 7.81 -12.42
N ARG A 78 -4.71 8.06 -12.79
CA ARG A 78 -5.12 9.35 -13.35
C ARG A 78 -4.83 10.47 -12.34
N PRO A 79 -4.16 11.56 -12.76
CA PRO A 79 -4.01 12.74 -11.92
C PRO A 79 -5.35 13.44 -11.74
N GLY A 80 -5.54 14.09 -10.61
CA GLY A 80 -6.77 14.81 -10.36
C GLY A 80 -7.10 14.93 -8.89
N SER A 81 -7.86 15.97 -8.57
CA SER A 81 -8.41 16.21 -7.24
C SER A 81 -9.89 15.82 -7.15
N ASP A 82 -10.42 15.05 -8.10
CA ASP A 82 -11.82 14.61 -8.14
C ASP A 82 -12.06 13.24 -7.49
N TRP A 83 -10.99 12.57 -7.02
CA TRP A 83 -11.09 11.40 -6.16
C TRP A 83 -11.91 11.68 -4.90
N GLN A 84 -12.75 10.74 -4.47
CA GLN A 84 -13.40 10.81 -3.17
C GLN A 84 -12.33 10.83 -2.06
N LYS A 85 -12.42 11.81 -1.16
CA LYS A 85 -11.45 12.01 -0.07
C LYS A 85 -12.11 11.82 1.28
N HIS A 86 -11.39 11.22 2.20
CA HIS A 86 -11.79 11.16 3.61
C HIS A 86 -11.36 12.43 4.32
N SER A 87 -12.30 13.13 4.97
CA SER A 87 -11.98 14.28 5.80
C SER A 87 -11.24 13.84 7.06
N VAL A 88 -10.08 14.44 7.31
CA VAL A 88 -9.23 14.14 8.47
C VAL A 88 -8.66 15.43 9.04
N GLN A 89 -8.17 15.39 10.28
CA GLN A 89 -7.49 16.51 10.92
C GLN A 89 -5.98 16.26 11.03
N SER A 90 -5.22 17.36 11.02
CA SER A 90 -3.79 17.30 11.32
C SER A 90 -3.53 16.75 12.73
N GLY A 91 -2.59 15.82 12.86
CA GLY A 91 -2.28 15.18 14.15
C GLY A 91 -3.30 14.12 14.60
N GLN A 92 -4.35 13.86 13.81
CA GLN A 92 -5.34 12.83 14.12
C GLN A 92 -4.71 11.42 14.08
N GLN A 93 -5.20 10.54 14.95
CA GLN A 93 -4.99 9.10 14.83
C GLN A 93 -5.97 8.51 13.81
N LEU A 94 -5.44 7.99 12.71
CA LEU A 94 -6.21 7.31 11.67
C LEU A 94 -6.01 5.80 11.79
N THR A 95 -7.09 5.04 11.94
CA THR A 95 -7.01 3.57 11.92
C THR A 95 -7.21 3.08 10.49
N VAL A 96 -6.21 2.37 9.95
CA VAL A 96 -6.28 1.69 8.65
C VAL A 96 -6.54 0.21 8.85
N THR A 97 -7.60 -0.30 8.23
CA THR A 97 -8.05 -1.68 8.29
C THR A 97 -7.76 -2.40 6.97
N TRP A 98 -6.90 -3.41 7.04
CA TRP A 98 -6.61 -4.33 5.95
C TRP A 98 -7.47 -5.59 6.07
N GLY A 99 -8.02 -6.05 4.94
CA GLY A 99 -8.67 -7.35 4.79
C GLY A 99 -7.87 -8.24 3.84
N PHE A 100 -7.84 -9.55 4.13
CA PHE A 100 -7.00 -10.49 3.39
C PHE A 100 -7.81 -11.63 2.77
N HIS A 101 -7.87 -11.68 1.44
CA HIS A 101 -8.50 -12.82 0.76
C HIS A 101 -7.61 -14.07 0.76
N ALA A 102 -6.30 -13.87 0.88
CA ALA A 102 -5.32 -14.91 1.08
C ALA A 102 -4.27 -14.40 2.10
N PRO A 103 -4.05 -15.11 3.22
CA PRO A 103 -3.02 -14.72 4.18
C PRO A 103 -1.64 -15.01 3.59
N HIS A 104 -0.76 -13.99 3.61
CA HIS A 104 0.65 -14.11 3.22
C HIS A 104 1.55 -13.94 4.45
N LYS A 105 2.76 -14.52 4.42
CA LYS A 105 3.77 -14.24 5.43
C LYS A 105 4.21 -12.80 5.28
N THR A 106 3.82 -11.94 6.21
CA THR A 106 4.06 -10.51 6.14
C THR A 106 5.35 -10.15 6.84
N ARG A 107 6.22 -9.41 6.16
CA ARG A 107 7.34 -8.75 6.82
C ARG A 107 6.91 -7.46 7.49
N ARG A 108 6.27 -6.56 6.73
CA ARG A 108 5.88 -5.25 7.25
C ARG A 108 4.78 -4.59 6.43
N TRP A 109 4.21 -3.54 7.03
CA TRP A 109 3.43 -2.52 6.35
C TRP A 109 4.16 -1.19 6.48
N ASN A 110 4.34 -0.51 5.35
CA ASN A 110 4.87 0.84 5.30
C ASN A 110 3.76 1.81 4.89
N TYR A 111 3.68 2.95 5.57
CA TYR A 111 2.74 4.01 5.25
C TYR A 111 3.49 5.27 4.87
N PHE A 112 3.37 5.68 3.61
CA PHE A 112 3.94 6.92 3.08
C PHE A 112 2.85 7.95 2.88
N ILE A 113 3.15 9.22 3.07
CA ILE A 113 2.20 10.30 2.79
C ILE A 113 2.84 11.30 1.84
N THR A 114 2.02 11.96 1.02
CA THR A 114 2.52 13.04 0.17
C THR A 114 3.10 14.17 1.03
N ARG A 115 4.20 14.75 0.54
CA ARG A 115 4.88 15.88 1.19
C ARG A 115 4.07 17.17 1.04
N ASP A 116 4.39 18.17 1.85
CA ASP A 116 3.84 19.51 1.65
C ASP A 116 4.25 20.07 0.28
N GLY A 117 3.29 20.68 -0.42
CA GLY A 117 3.49 21.22 -1.76
C GLY A 117 3.63 20.16 -2.87
N TRP A 118 3.19 18.92 -2.66
CA TRP A 118 3.01 17.95 -3.75
C TRP A 118 2.01 18.46 -4.80
N ASP A 119 2.08 17.96 -6.04
CA ASP A 119 1.23 18.39 -7.15
C ASP A 119 0.11 17.37 -7.42
N PRO A 120 -1.13 17.61 -6.92
CA PRO A 120 -2.24 16.70 -7.15
C PRO A 120 -2.70 16.63 -8.62
N LYS A 121 -2.19 17.51 -9.50
CA LYS A 121 -2.45 17.50 -10.94
C LYS A 121 -1.42 16.67 -11.73
N ALA A 122 -0.40 16.14 -11.06
CA ALA A 122 0.57 15.22 -11.65
C ALA A 122 0.32 13.78 -11.17
N PRO A 123 0.59 12.76 -12.01
CA PRO A 123 0.54 11.37 -11.57
C PRO A 123 1.45 11.12 -10.36
N LEU A 124 1.01 10.26 -9.44
CA LEU A 124 1.78 9.94 -8.23
C LEU A 124 3.19 9.44 -8.60
N SER A 125 4.20 10.04 -7.98
CA SER A 125 5.61 9.66 -8.16
C SER A 125 6.32 9.68 -6.82
N ARG A 126 7.47 9.00 -6.72
CA ARG A 126 8.31 9.00 -5.51
C ARG A 126 8.62 10.41 -5.01
N ALA A 127 8.86 11.36 -5.92
CA ALA A 127 9.15 12.76 -5.59
C ALA A 127 7.96 13.52 -4.95
N GLN A 128 6.75 12.97 -5.01
CA GLN A 128 5.55 13.54 -4.38
C GLN A 128 5.33 13.04 -2.95
N PHE A 129 6.00 11.96 -2.54
CA PHE A 129 5.92 11.38 -1.20
C PHE A 129 7.06 11.85 -0.30
N GLU A 130 6.83 11.80 1.01
CA GLU A 130 7.92 11.78 1.98
C GLU A 130 8.87 10.60 1.68
N SER A 131 10.17 10.84 1.78
CA SER A 131 11.20 9.84 1.42
C SER A 131 11.24 8.63 2.36
N GLN A 132 10.64 8.76 3.55
CA GLN A 132 10.52 7.72 4.57
C GLN A 132 9.05 7.51 4.92
N PRO A 133 8.65 6.29 5.32
CA PRO A 133 7.31 6.05 5.80
C PRO A 133 7.06 6.85 7.10
N ILE A 134 5.88 7.44 7.24
CA ILE A 134 5.43 8.10 8.47
C ILE A 134 5.09 7.09 9.57
N GLN A 135 4.80 5.85 9.18
CA GLN A 135 4.60 4.72 10.08
C GLN A 135 5.08 3.43 9.40
N GLN A 136 5.81 2.61 10.15
CA GLN A 136 6.11 1.24 9.80
C GLN A 136 5.56 0.32 10.89
N VAL A 137 4.90 -0.76 10.47
CA VAL A 137 4.51 -1.87 11.35
C VAL A 137 5.27 -3.09 10.85
N GLN A 138 6.20 -3.61 11.65
CA GLN A 138 7.13 -4.66 11.23
C GLN A 138 6.99 -5.89 12.13
N ASN A 139 6.81 -7.05 11.50
CA ASN A 139 6.87 -8.34 12.19
C ASN A 139 8.33 -8.74 12.40
N SER A 140 8.63 -9.32 13.56
CA SER A 140 10.00 -9.69 13.95
C SER A 140 10.40 -11.11 13.58
N GLY A 141 9.44 -12.01 13.33
CA GLY A 141 9.67 -13.41 13.01
C GLY A 141 10.70 -13.65 11.89
N GLN A 142 11.72 -14.46 12.17
CA GLN A 142 12.77 -14.84 11.24
C GLN A 142 13.31 -16.25 11.57
N PRO A 143 13.86 -16.99 10.58
CA PRO A 143 13.66 -16.79 9.15
C PRO A 143 12.21 -17.09 8.74
N TYR A 144 11.78 -16.61 7.56
CA TYR A 144 10.35 -16.70 7.18
C TYR A 144 9.81 -18.13 7.12
N TRP A 145 10.65 -19.15 6.90
CA TRP A 145 10.21 -20.55 6.79
C TRP A 145 9.94 -21.24 8.13
N SER A 146 10.43 -20.70 9.25
CA SER A 146 10.22 -21.29 10.58
C SER A 146 9.50 -20.36 11.58
N ALA A 147 9.37 -19.07 11.25
CA ALA A 147 8.63 -18.13 12.07
C ALA A 147 7.12 -18.39 12.03
N GLY A 148 6.51 -18.54 13.21
CA GLY A 148 5.07 -18.81 13.37
C GLY A 148 4.18 -17.56 13.42
N ASP A 149 4.79 -16.38 13.49
CA ASP A 149 4.15 -15.08 13.79
C ASP A 149 4.17 -14.12 12.59
N LEU A 150 4.36 -14.64 11.37
CA LEU A 150 4.35 -13.83 10.14
C LEU A 150 3.00 -13.78 9.45
N ILE A 151 2.05 -14.64 9.80
CA ILE A 151 0.69 -14.58 9.24
C ILE A 151 -0.11 -13.51 10.00
N PRO A 152 -0.59 -12.45 9.33
CA PRO A 152 -1.35 -11.39 9.98
C PRO A 152 -2.73 -11.88 10.45
N ALA A 153 -3.27 -11.22 11.47
CA ALA A 153 -4.69 -11.35 11.81
C ALA A 153 -5.55 -10.77 10.68
N ASP A 154 -6.75 -11.31 10.49
CA ASP A 154 -7.72 -10.79 9.52
C ASP A 154 -9.02 -10.40 10.24
N PRO A 155 -9.43 -9.10 10.24
CA PRO A 155 -8.69 -7.98 9.66
C PRO A 155 -7.47 -7.56 10.49
N THR A 156 -6.47 -6.98 9.85
CA THR A 156 -5.37 -6.28 10.52
C THR A 156 -5.68 -4.80 10.62
N ARG A 157 -5.45 -4.19 11.78
CA ARG A 157 -5.68 -2.76 12.02
C ARG A 157 -4.41 -2.08 12.51
N HIS A 158 -4.06 -0.97 11.87
CA HIS A 158 -2.94 -0.12 12.29
C HIS A 158 -3.43 1.29 12.56
N THR A 159 -3.05 1.86 13.70
CA THR A 159 -3.30 3.26 14.01
C THR A 159 -2.08 4.09 13.62
N ILE A 160 -2.28 5.05 12.73
CA ILE A 160 -1.25 5.92 12.17
C ILE A 160 -1.49 7.32 12.72
N MET A 161 -0.44 7.96 13.22
CA MET A 161 -0.48 9.38 13.57
C MET A 161 -0.26 10.21 12.31
N LEU A 162 -1.29 10.93 11.86
CA LEU A 162 -1.18 11.77 10.67
C LEU A 162 -0.30 13.00 10.97
N PRO A 163 0.63 13.37 10.08
CA PRO A 163 1.42 14.58 10.25
C PRO A 163 0.56 15.83 10.06
N GLN A 164 1.17 16.99 10.29
CA GLN A 164 0.56 18.29 9.98
C GLN A 164 0.52 18.46 8.46
N ARG A 165 -0.68 18.66 7.90
CA ARG A 165 -0.97 18.83 6.48
C ARG A 165 -2.19 19.73 6.29
N GLN A 166 -2.41 20.20 5.05
CA GLN A 166 -3.60 20.97 4.70
C GLN A 166 -4.11 20.59 3.31
N GLY A 167 -5.42 20.43 3.18
CA GLY A 167 -6.05 20.11 1.90
C GLY A 167 -5.79 18.67 1.45
N TYR A 168 -5.74 18.46 0.14
CA TYR A 168 -5.67 17.12 -0.44
C TYR A 168 -4.28 16.49 -0.26
N HIS A 169 -4.23 15.30 0.32
CA HIS A 169 -3.05 14.46 0.43
C HIS A 169 -3.37 12.99 0.12
N VAL A 170 -2.33 12.23 -0.20
CA VAL A 170 -2.44 10.79 -0.43
C VAL A 170 -1.63 10.03 0.61
N LEU A 171 -2.27 9.09 1.28
CA LEU A 171 -1.63 8.08 2.12
C LEU A 171 -1.49 6.79 1.32
N LEU A 172 -0.27 6.33 1.11
CA LEU A 172 0.07 5.08 0.43
C LEU A 172 0.41 4.02 1.48
N GLY A 173 -0.40 2.96 1.54
CA GLY A 173 -0.10 1.74 2.27
C GLY A 173 0.59 0.72 1.37
N VAL A 174 1.72 0.17 1.82
CA VAL A 174 2.49 -0.87 1.15
C VAL A 174 2.64 -2.07 2.08
N TRP A 175 2.01 -3.18 1.74
CA TRP A 175 2.11 -4.44 2.48
C TRP A 175 3.16 -5.35 1.86
N GLU A 176 4.29 -5.57 2.54
CA GLU A 176 5.42 -6.36 2.03
C GLU A 176 5.38 -7.81 2.49
N VAL A 177 5.47 -8.73 1.53
CA VAL A 177 5.45 -10.18 1.77
C VAL A 177 6.89 -10.68 1.97
N ALA A 178 7.11 -11.45 3.03
CA ALA A 178 8.41 -11.95 3.44
C ALA A 178 8.92 -13.04 2.48
N ASP A 179 8.05 -13.98 2.11
CA ASP A 179 8.37 -15.18 1.35
C ASP A 179 8.14 -15.06 -0.17
N THR A 180 7.89 -13.85 -0.67
CA THR A 180 7.83 -13.53 -2.11
C THR A 180 8.58 -12.23 -2.42
N SER A 181 8.75 -11.95 -3.71
CA SER A 181 9.36 -10.71 -4.22
C SER A 181 8.41 -9.50 -4.19
N LYS A 182 7.20 -9.65 -3.64
CA LYS A 182 6.04 -8.80 -3.90
C LYS A 182 5.55 -8.02 -2.68
N ALA A 183 4.78 -6.98 -2.97
CA ALA A 183 4.01 -6.18 -2.03
C ALA A 183 2.66 -5.80 -2.65
N PHE A 184 1.70 -5.44 -1.79
CA PHE A 184 0.40 -4.91 -2.18
C PHE A 184 0.30 -3.42 -1.89
N TYR A 185 -0.24 -2.66 -2.84
CA TYR A 185 -0.27 -1.21 -2.83
C TYR A 185 -1.72 -0.72 -2.71
N GLN A 186 -1.97 0.15 -1.72
CA GLN A 186 -3.30 0.74 -1.48
C GLN A 186 -3.16 2.24 -1.25
N VAL A 187 -3.85 3.04 -2.06
CA VAL A 187 -3.89 4.50 -1.95
C VAL A 187 -5.15 4.93 -1.22
N ILE A 188 -5.02 5.79 -0.21
CA ILE A 188 -6.14 6.41 0.51
C ILE A 188 -6.05 7.93 0.27
N ASP A 189 -7.12 8.48 -0.28
CA ASP A 189 -7.25 9.90 -0.57
C ASP A 189 -7.78 10.65 0.67
N LEU A 190 -7.04 11.62 1.16
CA LEU A 190 -7.32 12.35 2.40
C LEU A 190 -7.51 13.85 2.12
N ASN A 191 -8.46 14.47 2.81
CA ASN A 191 -8.61 15.93 2.82
C ASN A 191 -8.40 16.43 4.25
N PHE A 192 -7.26 17.05 4.50
CA PHE A 192 -6.92 17.65 5.78
C PHE A 192 -7.70 18.95 5.97
N THR A 193 -8.67 18.91 6.86
CA THR A 193 -9.44 20.07 7.31
C THR A 193 -8.86 20.59 8.62
N GLU A 194 -9.13 21.86 8.92
CA GLU A 194 -8.79 22.48 10.21
C GLU A 194 -9.38 21.70 11.41
#